data_AF-A0A914LPG3-F1
#
_entry.id   AF-A0A914LPG3-F1
#
_cell.length_a   1.000
_cell.length_b   1.000
_cell.length_c   1.000
_cell.angle_alpha   90.00
_cell.angle_beta   90.00
_cell.angle_gamma   90.00
#
_symmetry.space_group_name_H-M   'P 1'
#
loop_
_entity.id
_entity.type
_entity.pdbx_description
1 polymer ?
#
loop_
_entity_poly.entity_id
_entity_poly.type
_entity_poly.pdbx_seq_one_letter_code
_entity_poly.pdbx_strand_id
1 'polypeptide(L)'
;MVNTLKERNQPFGFFTHKYNWHEITGNTRKYNDTPLIYFHLDGQNNFEDYNEYGYPFGGWEKPTMKGYENKEACDIKVVTIYADTK
;
A
#
# COMPACT_ATOMS: atom_id res chain seq x y z
N MET A 1 -2.96 11.15 -13.87
CA MET A 1 -3.01 11.52 -12.44
C MET A 1 -1.63 11.83 -11.87
N VAL A 2 -0.70 10.85 -11.81
CA VAL A 2 0.65 11.08 -11.22
C VAL A 2 1.38 12.29 -11.82
N ASN A 3 1.41 12.43 -13.14
CA ASN A 3 2.08 13.56 -13.80
C ASN A 3 1.50 14.90 -13.35
N THR A 4 0.17 15.01 -13.27
CA THR A 4 -0.52 16.21 -12.80
C THR A 4 -0.20 16.56 -11.35
N LEU A 5 -0.08 15.57 -10.46
CA LEU A 5 0.31 15.78 -9.07
C LEU A 5 1.75 16.29 -8.97
N LYS A 6 2.66 15.73 -9.79
CA LYS A 6 4.05 16.18 -9.91
C LYS A 6 4.13 17.62 -10.43
N GLU A 7 3.43 17.94 -11.52
CA GLU A 7 3.38 19.28 -12.12
C GLU A 7 2.86 20.34 -11.14
N ARG A 8 1.97 19.96 -10.22
CA ARG A 8 1.40 20.83 -9.20
C ARG A 8 2.15 20.80 -7.87
N ASN A 9 3.28 20.10 -7.79
CA ASN A 9 4.07 19.91 -6.57
C ASN A 9 3.23 19.40 -5.39
N GLN A 10 2.31 18.46 -5.65
CA GLN A 10 1.48 17.84 -4.62
C GLN A 10 2.09 16.51 -4.17
N PRO A 11 2.20 16.24 -2.85
CA PRO A 11 2.63 14.95 -2.36
C PRO A 11 1.63 13.88 -2.77
N PHE A 12 2.13 12.69 -3.09
CA PHE A 12 1.30 11.57 -3.50
C PHE A 12 1.93 10.25 -3.11
N GLY A 13 1.10 9.21 -3.05
CA GLY A 13 1.48 7.82 -2.81
C GLY A 13 0.43 6.89 -3.38
N PHE A 14 0.61 5.59 -3.19
CA PHE A 14 -0.29 4.57 -3.69
C PHE A 14 -0.96 3.81 -2.55
N PHE A 15 -2.23 3.48 -2.73
CA PHE A 15 -2.99 2.58 -1.87
C PHE A 15 -3.49 1.42 -2.72
N THR A 16 -3.03 0.20 -2.44
CA THR A 16 -3.43 -1.00 -3.18
C THR A 16 -2.98 -2.27 -2.44
N HIS A 17 -3.48 -3.42 -2.86
CA HIS A 17 -2.89 -4.71 -2.53
C HIS A 17 -2.02 -5.24 -3.68
N LYS A 18 -1.15 -6.21 -3.36
CA LYS A 18 -0.10 -6.74 -4.24
C LYS A 18 -0.65 -7.35 -5.52
N TYR A 19 -1.71 -8.15 -5.41
CA TYR A 19 -2.39 -8.75 -6.57
C TYR A 19 -2.90 -7.70 -7.57
N ASN A 20 -3.65 -6.68 -7.13
CA ASN A 20 -4.16 -5.64 -8.04
C ASN A 20 -3.03 -4.86 -8.72
N TRP A 21 -1.96 -4.55 -7.99
CA TRP A 21 -0.82 -3.88 -8.60
C TRP A 21 -0.19 -4.75 -9.70
N HIS A 22 0.00 -6.04 -9.44
CA HIS A 22 0.53 -6.98 -10.42
C HIS A 22 -0.37 -7.05 -11.66
N GLU A 23 -1.64 -7.40 -11.48
CA GLU A 23 -2.58 -7.65 -12.57
C GLU A 23 -2.89 -6.41 -13.42
N ILE A 24 -3.04 -5.25 -12.79
CA ILE A 24 -3.47 -4.03 -13.48
C ILE A 24 -2.28 -3.28 -14.09
N THR A 25 -1.13 -3.27 -13.42
CA THR A 25 0.02 -2.44 -13.85
C THR A 25 1.13 -3.24 -14.54
N GLY A 26 1.00 -4.57 -14.62
CA GLY A 26 2.09 -5.45 -15.03
C GLY A 26 3.26 -5.43 -14.04
N ASN A 27 2.97 -5.19 -12.76
CA ASN A 27 3.95 -5.05 -11.69
C ASN A 27 5.04 -4.00 -11.96
N THR A 28 4.64 -2.83 -12.46
CA THR A 28 5.60 -1.78 -12.84
C THR A 28 6.43 -1.31 -11.64
N ARG A 29 7.71 -1.03 -11.89
CA ARG A 29 8.66 -0.51 -10.88
C ARG A 29 8.82 1.01 -10.88
N LYS A 30 8.08 1.71 -11.75
CA LYS A 30 8.26 3.14 -12.03
C LYS A 30 8.03 4.05 -10.82
N TYR A 31 7.34 3.57 -9.79
CA TYR A 31 6.87 4.38 -8.66
C TYR A 31 7.38 3.89 -7.30
N ASN A 32 8.41 3.03 -7.30
CA ASN A 32 8.93 2.38 -6.09
C ASN A 32 9.56 3.34 -5.06
N ASP A 33 9.79 4.59 -5.44
CA ASP A 33 10.31 5.67 -4.60
C ASP A 33 9.21 6.46 -3.87
N THR A 34 7.93 6.11 -4.08
CA THR A 34 6.79 6.81 -3.49
C THR A 34 6.22 6.08 -2.27
N PRO A 35 5.53 6.78 -1.34
CA PRO A 35 4.85 6.13 -0.23
C PRO A 35 3.82 5.09 -0.68
N LEU A 36 3.82 3.93 -0.03
CA LEU A 36 2.90 2.83 -0.30
C LEU A 36 2.10 2.49 0.96
N ILE A 37 0.77 2.54 0.85
CA ILE A 37 -0.14 1.89 1.78
C ILE A 37 -0.49 0.52 1.21
N TYR A 38 0.09 -0.51 1.80
CA TYR A 38 -0.14 -1.90 1.47
C TYR A 38 -1.41 -2.41 2.15
N PHE A 39 -2.34 -2.96 1.38
CA PHE A 39 -3.57 -3.52 1.94
C PHE A 39 -3.49 -5.05 2.02
N HIS A 40 -3.57 -5.60 3.23
CA HIS A 40 -3.61 -7.04 3.49
C HIS A 40 -4.26 -7.32 4.84
N LEU A 41 -5.49 -7.82 4.79
CA LEU A 41 -6.38 -7.96 5.96
C LEU A 41 -6.16 -9.29 6.69
N ASP A 42 -5.01 -9.45 7.34
CA ASP A 42 -4.63 -10.63 8.12
C ASP A 42 -4.79 -10.46 9.64
N GLY A 43 -5.23 -9.27 10.09
CA GLY A 43 -5.33 -8.93 11.50
C GLY A 43 -3.99 -8.66 12.19
N GLN A 44 -2.87 -8.70 11.46
CA GLN A 44 -1.52 -8.52 12.00
C GLN A 44 -1.00 -7.11 11.73
N ASN A 45 -0.73 -6.37 12.81
CA ASN A 45 -0.19 -5.00 12.76
C ASN A 45 1.33 -4.96 12.54
N ASN A 46 1.84 -5.74 11.59
CA ASN A 46 3.26 -5.80 11.22
C ASN A 46 3.39 -5.93 9.68
N PHE A 47 4.62 -6.06 9.17
CA PHE A 47 4.90 -6.21 7.73
C PHE A 47 5.59 -7.53 7.37
N GLU A 48 5.50 -8.54 8.23
CA GLU A 48 6.16 -9.85 8.01
C GLU A 48 5.62 -10.53 6.74
N ASP A 49 4.36 -10.27 6.42
CA ASP A 49 3.63 -10.81 5.27
C ASP A 49 3.99 -10.14 3.93
N TYR A 50 4.66 -8.98 3.94
CA TYR A 50 4.88 -8.16 2.75
C TYR A 50 5.63 -8.91 1.61
N ASN A 51 6.52 -9.81 2.01
CA ASN A 51 7.37 -10.59 1.10
C ASN A 51 6.85 -12.02 0.84
N GLU A 52 5.71 -12.44 1.40
CA GLU A 52 5.22 -13.81 1.28
C GLU A 52 4.95 -14.25 -0.16
N TYR A 53 4.39 -13.34 -0.97
CA TYR A 53 4.21 -13.60 -2.38
C TYR A 53 5.55 -13.44 -3.09
N GLY A 54 6.10 -14.53 -3.61
CA GLY A 54 7.46 -14.65 -4.18
C GLY A 54 7.81 -13.80 -5.42
N TYR A 55 7.10 -12.68 -5.64
CA TYR A 55 7.42 -11.65 -6.61
C TYR A 55 7.47 -10.27 -5.92
N PRO A 56 8.29 -9.32 -6.42
CA PRO A 56 8.39 -7.99 -5.81
C PRO A 56 7.08 -7.22 -5.99
N PHE A 57 6.66 -6.47 -4.97
CA PHE A 57 5.51 -5.58 -5.08
C PHE A 57 5.98 -4.26 -5.69
N GLY A 58 5.87 -4.10 -7.01
CA GLY A 58 6.20 -2.86 -7.72
C GLY A 58 7.62 -2.33 -7.48
N GLY A 59 8.54 -3.16 -7.00
CA GLY A 59 9.90 -2.75 -6.64
C GLY A 59 10.03 -1.95 -5.34
N TRP A 60 8.96 -1.76 -4.56
CA TRP A 60 9.04 -1.17 -3.23
C TRP A 60 9.74 -2.15 -2.27
N GLU A 61 10.83 -1.71 -1.64
CA GLU A 61 11.56 -2.53 -0.66
C GLU A 61 10.75 -2.77 0.61
N LYS A 62 9.94 -1.78 1.01
CA LYS A 62 9.02 -1.86 2.15
C LYS A 62 7.84 -0.91 1.97
N PRO A 63 6.67 -1.23 2.52
CA PRO A 63 5.54 -0.31 2.53
C PRO A 63 5.77 0.81 3.57
N THR A 64 5.06 1.91 3.41
CA THR A 64 5.01 3.00 4.41
C THR A 64 4.00 2.67 5.51
N MET A 65 2.86 2.09 5.14
CA MET A 65 1.77 1.73 6.03
C MET A 65 1.09 0.44 5.57
N LYS A 66 0.41 -0.26 6.48
CA LYS A 66 -0.42 -1.43 6.18
C LYS A 66 -1.86 -1.22 6.66
N GLY A 67 -2.83 -1.44 5.79
CA GLY A 67 -4.21 -1.67 6.20
C GLY A 67 -4.41 -3.15 6.51
N TYR A 68 -4.58 -3.50 7.78
CA TYR A 68 -4.49 -4.90 8.26
C TYR A 68 -5.78 -5.49 8.82
N GLU A 69 -6.79 -4.67 9.09
CA GLU A 69 -8.04 -5.12 9.69
C GLU A 69 -9.19 -4.20 9.28
N ASN A 70 -10.39 -4.75 9.11
CA ASN A 70 -11.62 -3.96 9.02
C ASN A 70 -12.34 -3.98 10.36
N LYS A 71 -12.78 -2.82 10.84
CA LYS A 71 -13.65 -2.69 12.00
C LYS A 71 -14.96 -2.02 11.61
N GLU A 72 -16.01 -2.35 12.34
CA GLU A 72 -17.31 -1.71 12.20
C GLU A 72 -17.64 -0.98 13.49
N ALA A 73 -17.97 0.31 13.37
CA ALA A 73 -18.41 1.13 14.50
C ALA A 73 -19.52 2.05 14.02
N CYS A 74 -20.67 2.02 14.70
CA CYS A 74 -21.84 2.84 14.35
C CYS A 74 -22.21 2.75 12.85
N ASP A 75 -22.30 1.52 12.31
CA ASP A 75 -22.60 1.22 10.89
C ASP A 75 -21.57 1.77 9.88
N ILE A 76 -20.39 2.20 10.34
CA ILE A 76 -19.28 2.65 9.50
C ILE A 76 -18.20 1.58 9.50
N LYS A 77 -17.82 1.11 8.30
CA LYS A 77 -16.67 0.23 8.10
C LYS A 77 -15.41 1.07 7.94
N VAL A 78 -14.44 0.84 8.81
CA VAL A 78 -13.13 1.50 8.81
C VAL A 78 -12.02 0.47 8.65
N VAL A 79 -10.94 0.88 8.00
CA VAL A 79 -9.71 0.08 7.92
C VAL A 79 -8.77 0.55 9.03
N THR A 80 -8.28 -0.37 9.84
CA THR A 80 -7.20 -0.07 10.79
C THR A 80 -5.86 -0.01 10.05
N ILE A 81 -5.14 1.10 10.23
CA ILE A 81 -3.85 1.35 9.60
C ILE A 81 -2.72 1.21 10.62
N TYR A 82 -1.70 0.42 10.28
CA TYR A 82 -0.42 0.37 10.97
C TYR A 82 0.62 1.19 10.18
N ALA A 83 1.37 2.03 10.87
CA ALA A 83 2.43 2.85 10.30
C ALA A 83 3.72 2.66 11.09
N ASP A 84 4.84 2.40 10.41
CA ASP A 84 6.15 2.36 11.05
C ASP A 84 6.61 3.80 11.32
N THR A 85 6.27 4.33 12.51
CA THR A 85 6.82 5.62 12.96
C THR A 85 8.27 5.40 13.38
N LYS A 86 9.19 5.75 12.48
CA LYS A 86 10.59 6.00 12.86
C LYS A 86 10.73 7.25 13.72
#